data_AF-A0AA40D825-F1
#
_entry.id   AF-A0AA40D825-F1
#
_cell.length_a   1.000
_cell.length_b   1.000
_cell.length_c   1.000
_cell.angle_alpha   90.00
_cell.angle_beta   90.00
_cell.angle_gamma   90.00
#
_symmetry.space_group_name_H-M   'P 1'
#
loop_
_entity.id
_entity.type
_entity.pdbx_description
1 polymer ?
#
loop_
_entity_poly.entity_id
_entity_poly.type
_entity_poly.pdbx_seq_one_letter_code
_entity_poly.pdbx_strand_id
1 'polypeptide(L)'
;MQEMQQRPLWLEKISFEELRAGGYIDRSPAFHNDLAQDSEAVHPLFSRGQWLDVQTEDYVLLMPALQLASKLLTSPRFLAFWEALLLHRKPIRTDGLRTMYGRSCDRLDLGLSRPTPDSRRWVLTRLRELTTVHNFKFDHESNLCDADATTDLVEQPGFTGQGLCHTHASVSRISNAYLRLLRLYYEGGETPARGRIPSPQDRPTGGSILRTSFHLAKNLVHELCHALNNAIVPIHQAHPCPEVSIKIEPFFMDQRRCELGRAWESFVFGGHIDGIGDGLNMQFGISVTKWPHPFSREGQERAPSRWPFTTSYAVPMPWVEALWTDRFWSQMDSDVDFDFRIPKILGVRKATNVVWTDEDEEYECFSSTDSDDMAEMANEERAEALERRMRKRVRYHLGLEGEYEDSEDSSVARHEDRHGVIRDGG
;
A
#
# COMPACT_ATOMS: atom_id res chain seq x y z
N MET A 1 -6.01 35.61 9.47
CA MET A 1 -5.05 34.71 10.14
C MET A 1 -4.84 33.55 9.20
N GLN A 2 -3.66 33.39 8.64
CA GLN A 2 -3.32 32.23 7.82
C GLN A 2 -3.35 30.99 8.72
N GLU A 3 -4.13 29.98 8.35
CA GLU A 3 -4.00 28.65 8.95
C GLU A 3 -2.54 28.24 8.82
N MET A 4 -1.83 28.11 9.95
CA MET A 4 -0.56 27.42 9.98
C MET A 4 -0.85 25.99 9.54
N GLN A 5 -0.56 25.69 8.28
CA GLN A 5 -0.65 24.35 7.72
C GLN A 5 0.25 23.45 8.59
N GLN A 6 -0.36 22.66 9.48
CA GLN A 6 0.37 21.77 10.37
C GLN A 6 1.25 20.88 9.51
N ARG A 7 2.56 20.85 9.81
CA ARG A 7 3.48 19.99 9.10
C ARG A 7 3.06 18.55 9.36
N PRO A 8 3.12 17.66 8.36
CA PRO A 8 2.88 16.24 8.58
C PRO A 8 3.75 15.72 9.73
N LEU A 9 3.22 14.82 10.57
CA LEU A 9 3.93 14.22 11.72
C LEU A 9 5.35 13.76 11.36
N TRP A 10 5.50 13.17 10.16
CA TRP A 10 6.80 12.79 9.62
C TRP A 10 7.79 13.96 9.56
N LEU A 11 7.38 15.10 9.00
CA LEU A 11 8.22 16.29 8.84
C LEU A 11 8.45 17.06 10.15
N GLU A 12 7.74 16.70 11.22
CA GLU A 12 8.04 17.17 12.58
C GLU A 12 9.15 16.35 13.24
N LYS A 13 9.33 15.07 12.84
CA LYS A 13 10.24 14.12 13.47
C LYS A 13 11.48 13.80 12.64
N ILE A 14 11.34 13.83 11.32
CA ILE A 14 12.40 13.56 10.35
C ILE A 14 12.32 14.67 9.30
N SER A 15 13.39 15.45 9.16
CA SER A 15 13.38 16.58 8.25
C SER A 15 13.30 16.12 6.79
N PHE A 16 12.83 17.02 5.93
CA PHE A 16 12.86 16.80 4.49
C PHE A 16 14.30 16.56 3.98
N GLU A 17 15.31 17.24 4.54
CA GLU A 17 16.70 16.97 4.17
C GLU A 17 17.17 15.58 4.60
N GLU A 18 16.78 15.10 5.78
CA GLU A 18 17.11 13.76 6.26
C GLU A 18 16.51 12.68 5.36
N LEU A 19 15.23 12.81 5.00
CA LEU A 19 14.57 11.91 4.04
C LEU A 19 15.25 11.94 2.67
N ARG A 20 15.66 13.14 2.22
CA ARG A 20 16.29 13.30 0.90
C ARG A 20 17.68 12.67 0.88
N ALA A 21 18.50 12.96 1.88
CA ALA A 21 19.85 12.40 2.00
C ALA A 21 19.83 10.89 2.21
N GLY A 22 18.82 10.37 2.94
CA GLY A 22 18.60 8.93 3.10
C GLY A 22 18.12 8.20 1.83
N GLY A 23 17.85 8.93 0.74
CA GLY A 23 17.39 8.33 -0.52
C GLY A 23 15.90 7.94 -0.52
N TYR A 24 15.04 8.67 0.19
CA TYR A 24 13.59 8.42 0.25
C TYR A 24 12.76 9.33 -0.66
N ILE A 25 13.36 10.42 -1.15
CA ILE A 25 12.65 11.47 -1.90
C ILE A 25 13.11 11.56 -3.35
N ASP A 26 14.41 11.71 -3.57
CA ASP A 26 14.93 11.97 -4.91
C ASP A 26 15.08 10.66 -5.67
N ARG A 27 14.76 10.71 -6.97
CA ARG A 27 15.04 9.61 -7.89
C ARG A 27 16.52 9.58 -8.29
N SER A 28 17.02 8.40 -8.59
CA SER A 28 18.30 8.20 -9.28
C SER A 28 18.26 8.84 -10.67
N PRO A 29 19.30 9.60 -11.06
CA PRO A 29 19.41 10.13 -12.42
C PRO A 29 19.44 9.05 -13.51
N ALA A 30 19.87 7.84 -13.18
CA ALA A 30 19.96 6.71 -14.10
C ALA A 30 18.69 5.84 -14.14
N PHE A 31 17.60 6.27 -13.49
CA PHE A 31 16.33 5.53 -13.51
C PHE A 31 15.83 5.33 -14.94
N HIS A 32 15.48 4.10 -15.25
CA HIS A 32 14.89 3.68 -16.52
C HIS A 32 13.72 2.73 -16.25
N ASN A 33 12.62 2.91 -16.99
CA ASN A 33 11.45 2.06 -16.88
C ASN A 33 11.56 0.95 -17.93
N ASP A 34 12.06 -0.22 -17.54
CA ASP A 34 12.18 -1.39 -18.41
C ASP A 34 10.80 -1.94 -18.78
N LEU A 35 9.82 -1.85 -17.86
CA LEU A 35 8.46 -2.33 -18.10
C LEU A 35 7.77 -1.60 -19.25
N ALA A 36 8.24 -0.40 -19.62
CA ALA A 36 7.75 0.36 -20.76
C ALA A 36 8.00 -0.32 -22.11
N GLN A 37 8.98 -1.23 -22.19
CA GLN A 37 9.38 -1.89 -23.44
C GLN A 37 8.36 -2.93 -23.92
N ASP A 38 7.49 -3.39 -23.02
CA ASP A 38 6.43 -4.35 -23.32
C ASP A 38 5.06 -3.74 -22.95
N SER A 39 4.62 -2.74 -23.71
CA SER A 39 3.29 -2.13 -23.53
C SER A 39 2.14 -3.11 -23.78
N GLU A 40 2.40 -4.22 -24.50
CA GLU A 40 1.44 -5.30 -24.73
C GLU A 40 1.30 -6.24 -23.51
N ALA A 41 2.18 -6.15 -22.51
CA ALA A 41 2.10 -6.92 -21.26
C ALA A 41 1.07 -6.40 -20.25
N VAL A 42 0.27 -5.39 -20.60
CA VAL A 42 -0.79 -4.86 -19.73
C VAL A 42 -1.91 -5.89 -19.62
N HIS A 43 -2.26 -6.27 -18.40
CA HIS A 43 -3.34 -7.22 -18.15
C HIS A 43 -4.67 -6.68 -18.71
N PRO A 44 -5.53 -7.51 -19.33
CA PRO A 44 -6.79 -7.06 -19.93
C PRO A 44 -7.71 -6.27 -18.99
N LEU A 45 -7.66 -6.52 -17.68
CA LEU A 45 -8.38 -5.73 -16.66
C LEU A 45 -8.00 -4.25 -16.62
N PHE A 46 -6.80 -3.91 -17.07
CA PHE A 46 -6.31 -2.55 -17.11
C PHE A 46 -6.37 -1.95 -18.52
N SER A 47 -6.86 -2.71 -19.50
CA SER A 47 -6.95 -2.24 -20.89
C SER A 47 -7.83 -1.01 -21.03
N ARG A 48 -7.61 -0.23 -22.08
CA ARG A 48 -8.34 1.01 -22.37
C ARG A 48 -9.86 0.87 -22.31
N GLY A 49 -10.39 -0.25 -22.78
CA GLY A 49 -11.83 -0.53 -22.80
C GLY A 49 -12.45 -0.76 -21.42
N GLN A 50 -11.63 -0.97 -20.38
CA GLN A 50 -12.09 -1.13 -18.99
C GLN A 50 -12.29 0.21 -18.27
N TRP A 51 -11.82 1.31 -18.85
CA TRP A 51 -11.90 2.66 -18.27
C TRP A 51 -13.06 3.46 -18.87
N LEU A 52 -14.00 3.86 -18.02
CA LEU A 52 -15.14 4.70 -18.37
C LEU A 52 -14.71 6.16 -18.43
N ASP A 53 -15.13 6.87 -19.47
CA ASP A 53 -14.95 8.32 -19.66
C ASP A 53 -13.51 8.85 -19.62
N VAL A 54 -12.50 7.98 -19.74
CA VAL A 54 -11.09 8.37 -19.88
C VAL A 54 -10.78 8.60 -21.35
N GLN A 55 -10.06 9.66 -21.72
CA GLN A 55 -9.64 9.87 -23.11
C GLN A 55 -8.41 9.02 -23.46
N THR A 56 -8.13 8.82 -24.76
CA THR A 56 -6.97 8.00 -25.18
C THR A 56 -5.65 8.62 -24.72
N GLU A 57 -5.55 9.94 -24.81
CA GLU A 57 -4.38 10.72 -24.41
C GLU A 57 -4.12 10.58 -22.91
N ASP A 58 -5.18 10.58 -22.10
CA ASP A 58 -5.10 10.38 -20.66
C ASP A 58 -4.71 8.96 -20.28
N TYR A 59 -5.28 7.97 -20.99
CA TYR A 59 -4.96 6.57 -20.76
C TYR A 59 -3.46 6.28 -20.97
N VAL A 60 -2.84 6.92 -21.97
CA VAL A 60 -1.39 6.80 -22.21
C VAL A 60 -0.57 7.28 -21.00
N LEU A 61 -1.04 8.28 -20.26
CA LEU A 61 -0.35 8.76 -19.05
C LEU A 61 -0.36 7.74 -17.91
N LEU A 62 -1.35 6.85 -17.89
CA LEU A 62 -1.48 5.81 -16.87
C LEU A 62 -0.51 4.65 -17.07
N MET A 63 0.11 4.55 -18.26
CA MET A 63 0.82 3.33 -18.67
C MET A 63 1.85 2.81 -17.67
N PRO A 64 2.71 3.64 -17.05
CA PRO A 64 3.66 3.16 -16.05
C PRO A 64 2.98 2.47 -14.86
N ALA A 65 1.84 2.98 -14.41
CA ALA A 65 1.06 2.39 -13.32
C ALA A 65 0.36 1.10 -13.76
N LEU A 66 -0.21 1.07 -14.98
CA LEU A 66 -0.90 -0.11 -15.50
C LEU A 66 0.04 -1.30 -15.72
N GLN A 67 1.27 -1.03 -16.18
CA GLN A 67 2.31 -2.04 -16.35
C GLN A 67 2.70 -2.67 -15.00
N LEU A 68 2.95 -1.82 -14.00
CA LEU A 68 3.29 -2.26 -12.66
C LEU A 68 2.11 -3.01 -11.99
N ALA A 69 0.88 -2.50 -12.15
CA ALA A 69 -0.33 -3.17 -11.65
C ALA A 69 -0.49 -4.57 -12.27
N SER A 70 -0.15 -4.72 -13.55
CA SER A 70 -0.18 -6.02 -14.24
C SER A 70 0.81 -7.01 -13.63
N LYS A 71 2.04 -6.57 -13.29
CA LYS A 71 3.03 -7.40 -12.58
C LYS A 71 2.55 -7.77 -11.17
N LEU A 72 2.04 -6.80 -10.41
CA LEU A 72 1.48 -7.01 -9.07
C LEU A 72 0.28 -7.97 -9.06
N LEU A 73 -0.56 -7.93 -10.10
CA LEU A 73 -1.72 -8.80 -10.23
C LEU A 73 -1.34 -10.24 -10.60
N THR A 74 -0.35 -10.41 -11.48
CA THR A 74 -0.08 -11.69 -12.15
C THR A 74 1.15 -12.43 -11.65
N SER A 75 1.97 -11.80 -10.80
CA SER A 75 3.16 -12.46 -10.23
C SER A 75 2.80 -13.80 -9.59
N PRO A 76 3.51 -14.89 -9.93
CA PRO A 76 3.30 -16.21 -9.36
C PRO A 76 3.29 -16.26 -7.83
N ARG A 77 4.03 -15.37 -7.17
CA ARG A 77 4.08 -15.27 -5.71
C ARG A 77 2.79 -14.73 -5.12
N PHE A 78 2.17 -13.78 -5.81
CA PHE A 78 0.96 -13.12 -5.33
C PHE A 78 -0.31 -13.89 -5.67
N LEU A 79 -0.24 -14.84 -6.63
CA LEU A 79 -1.35 -15.75 -6.96
C LEU A 79 -1.87 -16.59 -5.79
N ALA A 80 -1.07 -16.80 -4.74
CA ALA A 80 -1.54 -17.51 -3.53
C ALA A 80 -2.67 -16.76 -2.81
N PHE A 81 -2.67 -15.42 -2.82
CA PHE A 81 -3.74 -14.63 -2.25
C PHE A 81 -5.05 -14.80 -3.03
N TRP A 82 -4.95 -14.72 -4.36
CA TRP A 82 -6.08 -14.86 -5.27
C TRP A 82 -6.66 -16.28 -5.26
N GLU A 83 -5.80 -17.30 -5.26
CA GLU A 83 -6.20 -18.71 -5.10
C GLU A 83 -6.99 -18.90 -3.81
N ALA A 84 -6.46 -18.39 -2.70
CA ALA A 84 -7.11 -18.49 -1.42
C ALA A 84 -8.48 -17.78 -1.44
N LEU A 85 -8.58 -16.58 -2.01
CA LEU A 85 -9.82 -15.82 -2.07
C LEU A 85 -10.92 -16.57 -2.84
N LEU A 86 -10.51 -17.27 -3.90
CA LEU A 86 -11.40 -18.03 -4.78
C LEU A 86 -11.75 -19.42 -4.23
N LEU A 87 -10.85 -20.08 -3.50
CA LEU A 87 -10.97 -21.51 -3.17
C LEU A 87 -10.91 -21.86 -1.67
N HIS A 88 -10.41 -20.97 -0.81
CA HIS A 88 -10.08 -21.30 0.59
C HIS A 88 -10.82 -20.45 1.62
N ARG A 89 -12.01 -19.98 1.25
CA ARG A 89 -12.94 -19.29 2.15
C ARG A 89 -13.59 -20.28 3.12
N LYS A 90 -13.56 -19.96 4.42
CA LYS A 90 -14.16 -20.76 5.48
C LYS A 90 -15.05 -19.91 6.38
N PRO A 91 -16.26 -20.38 6.76
CA PRO A 91 -17.10 -19.64 7.68
C PRO A 91 -16.51 -19.58 9.10
N ILE A 92 -16.54 -18.41 9.73
CA ILE A 92 -16.16 -18.24 11.13
C ILE A 92 -17.37 -18.59 12.00
N ARG A 93 -17.19 -19.58 12.89
CA ARG A 93 -18.28 -20.14 13.71
C ARG A 93 -18.58 -19.36 14.99
N THR A 94 -17.84 -18.30 15.31
CA THR A 94 -17.99 -17.58 16.57
C THR A 94 -19.16 -16.60 16.54
N ASP A 95 -19.99 -16.67 17.58
CA ASP A 95 -21.18 -15.80 17.71
C ASP A 95 -20.82 -14.33 17.93
N GLY A 96 -19.63 -14.04 18.50
CA GLY A 96 -19.20 -12.67 18.80
C GLY A 96 -19.06 -11.79 17.54
N LEU A 97 -18.40 -12.28 16.49
CA LEU A 97 -18.28 -11.54 15.23
C LEU A 97 -19.62 -11.44 14.51
N ARG A 98 -20.41 -12.52 14.54
CA ARG A 98 -21.76 -12.50 13.99
C ARG A 98 -22.66 -11.46 14.66
N THR A 99 -22.53 -11.32 15.98
CA THR A 99 -23.27 -10.31 16.77
C THR A 99 -22.75 -8.91 16.48
N MET A 100 -21.43 -8.71 16.45
CA MET A 100 -20.79 -7.43 16.20
C MET A 100 -21.15 -6.85 14.83
N TYR A 101 -21.17 -7.68 13.79
CA TYR A 101 -21.42 -7.24 12.43
C TYR A 101 -22.83 -7.58 11.90
N GLY A 102 -23.68 -8.21 12.72
CA GLY A 102 -25.07 -8.54 12.37
C GLY A 102 -25.26 -9.67 11.35
N ARG A 103 -24.20 -10.39 10.93
CA ARG A 103 -24.27 -11.52 9.98
C ARG A 103 -23.03 -12.42 10.08
N SER A 104 -23.07 -13.59 9.46
CA SER A 104 -21.92 -14.52 9.43
C SER A 104 -20.71 -13.89 8.73
N CYS A 105 -19.53 -14.13 9.29
CA CYS A 105 -18.26 -13.68 8.73
C CYS A 105 -17.46 -14.89 8.21
N ASP A 106 -16.65 -14.67 7.19
CA ASP A 106 -15.74 -15.68 6.66
C ASP A 106 -14.29 -15.33 6.98
N ARG A 107 -13.43 -16.35 6.94
CA ARG A 107 -11.97 -16.23 6.97
C ARG A 107 -11.37 -16.80 5.70
N LEU A 108 -10.33 -16.14 5.26
CA LEU A 108 -9.48 -16.49 4.14
C LEU A 108 -8.13 -17.00 4.69
N ASP A 109 -7.85 -18.29 4.50
CA ASP A 109 -6.57 -18.88 4.90
C ASP A 109 -5.69 -19.11 3.66
N LEU A 110 -4.40 -18.75 3.73
CA LEU A 110 -3.44 -19.15 2.71
C LEU A 110 -3.25 -20.67 2.71
N GLY A 111 -3.11 -21.24 1.52
CA GLY A 111 -2.71 -22.64 1.38
C GLY A 111 -1.32 -22.87 1.98
N LEU A 112 -1.11 -24.05 2.57
CA LEU A 112 0.18 -24.45 3.15
C LEU A 112 1.27 -24.68 2.07
N SER A 113 0.89 -24.69 0.79
CA SER A 113 1.78 -24.95 -0.34
C SER A 113 1.61 -23.88 -1.40
N ARG A 114 2.67 -23.64 -2.18
CA ARG A 114 2.60 -22.73 -3.33
C ARG A 114 1.54 -23.21 -4.33
N PRO A 115 0.81 -22.29 -4.99
CA PRO A 115 -0.17 -22.67 -6.01
C PRO A 115 0.50 -23.52 -7.10
N THR A 116 -0.14 -24.62 -7.49
CA THR A 116 0.32 -25.50 -8.57
C THR A 116 0.22 -24.78 -9.93
N PRO A 117 0.97 -25.21 -10.97
CA PRO A 117 0.86 -24.59 -12.30
C PRO A 117 -0.57 -24.54 -12.85
N ASP A 118 -1.36 -25.59 -12.62
CA ASP A 118 -2.76 -25.65 -13.05
C ASP A 118 -3.65 -24.70 -12.25
N SER A 119 -3.43 -24.60 -10.94
CA SER A 119 -4.15 -23.65 -10.10
C SER A 119 -3.82 -22.20 -10.49
N ARG A 120 -2.54 -21.88 -10.73
CA ARG A 120 -2.12 -20.56 -11.23
C ARG A 120 -2.82 -20.21 -12.53
N ARG A 121 -2.86 -21.14 -13.49
CA ARG A 121 -3.57 -20.93 -14.76
C ARG A 121 -5.05 -20.67 -14.54
N TRP A 122 -5.69 -21.45 -13.66
CA TRP A 122 -7.10 -21.27 -13.33
C TRP A 122 -7.39 -19.92 -12.68
N VAL A 123 -6.58 -19.51 -11.69
CA VAL A 123 -6.68 -18.20 -11.03
C VAL A 123 -6.54 -17.07 -12.04
N LEU A 124 -5.52 -17.12 -12.91
CA LEU A 124 -5.33 -16.11 -13.96
C LEU A 124 -6.51 -16.06 -14.94
N THR A 125 -7.12 -17.21 -15.28
CA THR A 125 -8.36 -17.24 -16.06
C THR A 125 -9.50 -16.54 -15.33
N ARG A 126 -9.69 -16.78 -14.03
CA ARG A 126 -10.73 -16.10 -13.24
C ARG A 126 -10.50 -14.60 -13.11
N LEU A 127 -9.25 -14.17 -12.93
CA LEU A 127 -8.91 -12.75 -12.95
C LEU A 127 -9.20 -12.13 -14.33
N ARG A 128 -8.98 -12.84 -15.43
CA ARG A 128 -9.36 -12.36 -16.77
C ARG A 128 -10.87 -12.25 -16.97
N GLU A 129 -11.65 -13.20 -16.46
CA GLU A 129 -13.12 -13.15 -16.54
C GLU A 129 -13.71 -11.92 -15.85
N LEU A 130 -13.04 -11.38 -14.83
CA LEU A 130 -13.46 -10.16 -14.13
C LEU A 130 -13.63 -8.96 -15.08
N THR A 131 -12.98 -8.95 -16.25
CA THR A 131 -13.16 -7.94 -17.31
C THR A 131 -14.58 -7.81 -17.85
N THR A 132 -15.41 -8.83 -17.63
CA THR A 132 -16.80 -8.87 -18.09
C THR A 132 -17.78 -8.22 -17.13
N VAL A 133 -17.36 -7.96 -15.88
CA VAL A 133 -18.22 -7.52 -14.77
C VAL A 133 -17.57 -6.43 -13.92
N HIS A 134 -16.49 -5.82 -14.39
CA HIS A 134 -15.77 -4.76 -13.69
C HIS A 134 -15.32 -3.66 -14.64
N ASN A 135 -15.34 -2.41 -14.16
CA ASN A 135 -14.77 -1.27 -14.84
C ASN A 135 -14.09 -0.31 -13.86
N PHE A 136 -13.21 0.55 -14.38
CA PHE A 136 -12.62 1.68 -13.66
C PHE A 136 -13.19 3.00 -14.14
N LYS A 137 -13.25 4.00 -13.26
CA LYS A 137 -13.47 5.40 -13.65
C LYS A 137 -12.74 6.35 -12.72
N PHE A 138 -12.42 7.55 -13.22
CA PHE A 138 -11.97 8.63 -12.34
C PHE A 138 -13.17 9.38 -11.74
N ASP A 139 -13.04 9.80 -10.49
CA ASP A 139 -14.04 10.61 -9.80
C ASP A 139 -13.36 11.70 -8.97
N HIS A 140 -14.10 12.74 -8.59
CA HIS A 140 -13.60 13.80 -7.72
C HIS A 140 -13.43 13.27 -6.28
N GLU A 141 -12.39 13.72 -5.58
CA GLU A 141 -12.03 13.25 -4.23
C GLU A 141 -13.18 13.40 -3.22
N SER A 142 -14.00 14.46 -3.37
CA SER A 142 -15.20 14.68 -2.54
C SER A 142 -16.24 13.57 -2.63
N ASN A 143 -16.21 12.77 -3.71
CA ASN A 143 -17.15 11.67 -3.94
C ASN A 143 -16.62 10.33 -3.41
N LEU A 144 -15.39 10.29 -2.89
CA LEU A 144 -14.69 9.08 -2.48
C LEU A 144 -14.62 8.90 -0.95
N CYS A 145 -15.38 9.66 -0.17
CA CYS A 145 -15.50 9.50 1.28
C CYS A 145 -14.13 9.44 2.00
N ASP A 146 -13.23 10.37 1.69
CA ASP A 146 -11.86 10.47 2.21
C ASP A 146 -10.92 9.30 1.82
N ALA A 147 -11.28 8.52 0.80
CA ALA A 147 -10.42 7.50 0.21
C ALA A 147 -9.84 7.94 -1.15
N ASP A 148 -8.69 7.37 -1.52
CA ASP A 148 -8.09 7.58 -2.84
C ASP A 148 -8.79 6.77 -3.94
N ALA A 149 -9.51 5.72 -3.54
CA ALA A 149 -10.29 4.85 -4.39
C ALA A 149 -11.39 4.14 -3.60
N THR A 150 -12.44 3.69 -4.29
CA THR A 150 -13.50 2.83 -3.74
C THR A 150 -14.08 1.94 -4.82
N THR A 151 -14.61 0.78 -4.45
CA THR A 151 -15.30 -0.13 -5.35
C THR A 151 -16.77 -0.25 -5.00
N ASP A 152 -17.62 0.21 -5.90
CA ASP A 152 -19.06 0.19 -5.73
C ASP A 152 -19.70 -0.95 -6.53
N LEU A 153 -20.84 -1.41 -6.02
CA LEU A 153 -21.70 -2.36 -6.71
C LEU A 153 -22.44 -1.66 -7.85
N VAL A 154 -22.68 -2.39 -8.95
CA VAL A 154 -23.64 -1.97 -9.97
C VAL A 154 -24.83 -2.93 -10.01
N GLU A 155 -25.93 -2.49 -10.61
CA GLU A 155 -27.17 -3.27 -10.71
C GLU A 155 -27.01 -4.54 -11.58
N GLN A 156 -25.96 -4.59 -12.41
CA GLN A 156 -25.68 -5.74 -13.27
C GLN A 156 -25.13 -6.93 -12.45
N PRO A 157 -25.48 -8.17 -12.82
CA PRO A 157 -24.97 -9.35 -12.12
C PRO A 157 -23.46 -9.51 -12.30
N GLY A 158 -22.83 -10.15 -11.31
CA GLY A 158 -21.43 -10.57 -11.35
C GLY A 158 -21.23 -11.81 -12.22
N PHE A 159 -20.34 -12.73 -11.82
CA PHE A 159 -20.14 -13.96 -12.59
C PHE A 159 -21.40 -14.81 -12.63
N THR A 160 -21.84 -15.17 -13.84
CA THR A 160 -23.02 -16.02 -14.07
C THR A 160 -22.58 -17.48 -14.27
N GLY A 161 -22.89 -18.36 -13.31
CA GLY A 161 -22.64 -19.80 -13.39
C GLY A 161 -22.46 -20.47 -12.02
N GLN A 162 -22.68 -21.78 -11.93
CA GLN A 162 -22.53 -22.61 -10.70
C GLN A 162 -23.60 -22.46 -9.59
N GLY A 163 -24.82 -22.02 -9.89
CA GLY A 163 -25.87 -21.89 -8.86
C GLY A 163 -25.65 -20.74 -7.88
N LEU A 164 -24.69 -19.86 -8.16
CA LEU A 164 -24.47 -18.59 -7.47
C LEU A 164 -25.54 -17.60 -7.96
N CYS A 165 -26.65 -17.51 -7.22
CA CYS A 165 -27.63 -16.44 -7.40
C CYS A 165 -27.14 -15.16 -6.67
N HIS A 166 -27.33 -13.98 -7.27
CA HIS A 166 -27.12 -12.66 -6.63
C HIS A 166 -25.66 -12.19 -6.39
N THR A 167 -24.71 -12.53 -7.28
CA THR A 167 -23.41 -11.84 -7.37
C THR A 167 -23.53 -10.53 -8.14
N HIS A 168 -22.57 -9.61 -8.00
CA HIS A 168 -22.69 -8.26 -8.56
C HIS A 168 -21.46 -7.86 -9.37
N ALA A 169 -21.70 -7.20 -10.48
CA ALA A 169 -20.67 -6.43 -11.17
C ALA A 169 -20.29 -5.22 -10.31
N SER A 170 -19.17 -4.59 -10.63
CA SER A 170 -18.69 -3.44 -9.85
C SER A 170 -17.95 -2.41 -10.69
N VAL A 171 -17.87 -1.20 -10.16
CA VAL A 171 -17.05 -0.12 -10.73
C VAL A 171 -16.13 0.40 -9.64
N SER A 172 -14.83 0.41 -9.92
CA SER A 172 -13.85 1.04 -9.05
C SER A 172 -13.66 2.49 -9.45
N ARG A 173 -13.94 3.40 -8.53
CA ARG A 173 -13.72 4.83 -8.68
C ARG A 173 -12.38 5.20 -8.09
N ILE A 174 -11.56 5.86 -8.89
CA ILE A 174 -10.21 6.27 -8.52
C ILE A 174 -10.17 7.81 -8.47
N SER A 175 -9.44 8.39 -7.52
CA SER A 175 -9.27 9.84 -7.44
C SER A 175 -8.73 10.41 -8.76
N ASN A 176 -9.41 11.42 -9.29
CA ASN A 176 -8.95 12.11 -10.49
C ASN A 176 -7.64 12.90 -10.25
N ALA A 177 -7.20 13.06 -9.00
CA ALA A 177 -5.95 13.73 -8.66
C ALA A 177 -4.73 13.02 -9.25
N TYR A 178 -4.74 11.68 -9.34
CA TYR A 178 -3.67 10.94 -10.03
C TYR A 178 -3.51 11.43 -11.47
N LEU A 179 -4.61 11.50 -12.22
CA LEU A 179 -4.57 11.92 -13.62
C LEU A 179 -4.14 13.39 -13.75
N ARG A 180 -4.60 14.27 -12.85
CA ARG A 180 -4.15 15.68 -12.83
C ARG A 180 -2.64 15.78 -12.61
N LEU A 181 -2.08 15.04 -11.65
CA LEU A 181 -0.66 15.05 -11.34
C LEU A 181 0.19 14.52 -12.51
N LEU A 182 -0.24 13.42 -13.13
CA LEU A 182 0.42 12.88 -14.31
C LEU A 182 0.42 13.90 -15.46
N ARG A 183 -0.70 14.54 -15.76
CA ARG A 183 -0.77 15.61 -16.77
C ARG A 183 0.22 16.74 -16.48
N LEU A 184 0.20 17.27 -15.25
CA LEU A 184 1.09 18.36 -14.84
C LEU A 184 2.58 18.04 -15.01
N TYR A 185 2.96 16.78 -14.80
CA TYR A 185 4.33 16.32 -15.03
C TYR A 185 4.68 16.26 -16.51
N TYR A 186 3.83 15.63 -17.33
CA TYR A 186 4.10 15.41 -18.75
C TYR A 186 3.96 16.68 -19.60
N GLU A 187 3.15 17.65 -19.19
CA GLU A 187 3.10 18.98 -19.81
C GLU A 187 4.44 19.74 -19.69
N GLY A 188 5.29 19.35 -18.74
CA GLY A 188 6.61 19.96 -18.50
C GLY A 188 6.52 21.37 -17.91
N GLY A 189 7.59 21.81 -17.24
CA GLY A 189 7.65 23.12 -16.58
C GLY A 189 8.64 23.15 -15.42
N GLU A 190 8.68 24.27 -14.70
CA GLU A 190 9.53 24.42 -13.52
C GLU A 190 9.02 23.52 -12.38
N THR A 191 9.90 22.65 -11.91
CA THR A 191 9.71 21.85 -10.70
C THR A 191 10.44 22.52 -9.53
N PRO A 192 10.11 22.19 -8.27
CA PRO A 192 10.82 22.72 -7.11
C PRO A 192 12.33 22.56 -7.25
N ALA A 193 13.05 23.66 -7.02
CA ALA A 193 14.52 23.66 -7.05
C ALA A 193 15.07 22.64 -6.06
N ARG A 194 16.16 21.96 -6.43
CA ARG A 194 16.82 20.94 -5.60
C ARG A 194 17.21 21.56 -4.25
N GLY A 195 16.65 21.03 -3.15
CA GLY A 195 16.90 21.52 -1.78
C GLY A 195 15.87 22.48 -1.22
N ARG A 196 14.87 22.88 -2.00
CA ARG A 196 13.67 23.53 -1.47
C ARG A 196 12.69 22.46 -0.99
N ILE A 197 12.07 22.67 0.17
CA ILE A 197 10.93 21.87 0.62
C ILE A 197 9.75 22.17 -0.31
N PRO A 198 9.23 21.19 -1.06
CA PRO A 198 8.14 21.40 -1.99
C PRO A 198 6.83 21.70 -1.25
N SER A 199 5.97 22.52 -1.86
CA SER A 199 4.59 22.76 -1.43
C SER A 199 3.63 21.78 -2.13
N PRO A 200 2.47 21.45 -1.54
CA PRO A 200 1.47 20.59 -2.20
C PRO A 200 0.99 21.13 -3.56
N GLN A 201 1.10 22.45 -3.79
CA GLN A 201 0.74 23.13 -5.04
C GLN A 201 1.86 23.10 -6.09
N ASP A 202 3.07 22.71 -5.69
CA ASP A 202 4.18 22.62 -6.62
C ASP A 202 3.97 21.48 -7.62
N ARG A 203 4.55 21.65 -8.81
CA ARG A 203 4.54 20.61 -9.84
C ARG A 203 5.31 19.38 -9.33
N PRO A 204 4.79 18.18 -9.62
CA PRO A 204 5.39 16.95 -9.13
C PRO A 204 6.78 16.74 -9.76
N THR A 205 7.73 16.31 -8.93
CA THR A 205 9.06 15.93 -9.38
C THR A 205 9.05 14.53 -9.99
N GLY A 206 10.12 14.14 -10.69
CA GLY A 206 10.22 12.78 -11.23
C GLY A 206 10.17 11.68 -10.16
N GLY A 207 10.70 11.92 -8.95
CA GLY A 207 10.59 10.99 -7.84
C GLY A 207 9.18 10.91 -7.26
N SER A 208 8.49 12.06 -7.18
CA SER A 208 7.07 12.14 -6.79
C SER A 208 6.19 11.34 -7.75
N ILE A 209 6.28 11.58 -9.06
CA ILE A 209 5.49 10.84 -10.06
C ILE A 209 5.75 9.35 -10.03
N LEU A 210 6.98 8.92 -9.76
CA LEU A 210 7.28 7.50 -9.63
C LEU A 210 6.50 6.88 -8.47
N ARG A 211 6.52 7.51 -7.29
CA ARG A 211 5.74 7.08 -6.13
C ARG A 211 4.23 7.14 -6.38
N THR A 212 3.73 8.23 -6.98
CA THR A 212 2.32 8.38 -7.37
C THR A 212 1.89 7.26 -8.33
N SER A 213 2.73 6.89 -9.30
CA SER A 213 2.47 5.80 -10.24
C SER A 213 2.45 4.44 -9.55
N PHE A 214 3.36 4.18 -8.60
CA PHE A 214 3.32 2.97 -7.78
C PHE A 214 2.07 2.90 -6.90
N HIS A 215 1.73 3.98 -6.22
CA HIS A 215 0.57 3.99 -5.34
C HIS A 215 -0.74 3.85 -6.13
N LEU A 216 -0.83 4.44 -7.32
CA LEU A 216 -1.91 4.16 -8.27
C LEU A 216 -1.96 2.68 -8.64
N ALA A 217 -0.82 2.09 -9.06
CA ALA A 217 -0.75 0.68 -9.43
C ALA A 217 -1.22 -0.25 -8.30
N LYS A 218 -0.78 0.03 -7.07
CA LYS A 218 -1.21 -0.64 -5.84
C LYS A 218 -2.73 -0.49 -5.63
N ASN A 219 -3.27 0.73 -5.71
CA ASN A 219 -4.69 0.99 -5.51
C ASN A 219 -5.56 0.30 -6.57
N LEU A 220 -5.11 0.22 -7.83
CA LEU A 220 -5.84 -0.53 -8.86
C LEU A 220 -6.00 -2.01 -8.49
N VAL A 221 -4.93 -2.65 -7.99
CA VAL A 221 -4.99 -4.06 -7.59
C VAL A 221 -5.76 -4.24 -6.27
N HIS A 222 -5.62 -3.30 -5.33
CA HIS A 222 -6.42 -3.24 -4.10
C HIS A 222 -7.92 -3.28 -4.42
N GLU A 223 -8.37 -2.39 -5.29
CA GLU A 223 -9.79 -2.29 -5.67
C GLU A 223 -10.29 -3.56 -6.40
N LEU A 224 -9.41 -4.23 -7.16
CA LEU A 224 -9.76 -5.52 -7.76
C LEU A 224 -10.00 -6.63 -6.73
N CYS A 225 -9.42 -6.55 -5.52
CA CYS A 225 -9.76 -7.48 -4.44
C CYS A 225 -11.24 -7.35 -4.05
N HIS A 226 -11.72 -6.11 -3.93
CA HIS A 226 -13.12 -5.78 -3.64
C HIS A 226 -14.04 -6.22 -4.78
N ALA A 227 -13.65 -5.90 -6.02
CA ALA A 227 -14.40 -6.25 -7.23
C ALA A 227 -14.55 -7.77 -7.39
N LEU A 228 -13.47 -8.54 -7.20
CA LEU A 228 -13.53 -10.00 -7.28
C LEU A 228 -14.44 -10.57 -6.19
N ASN A 229 -14.35 -10.05 -4.97
CA ASN A 229 -15.23 -10.45 -3.88
C ASN A 229 -16.71 -10.14 -4.19
N ASN A 230 -17.02 -9.02 -4.87
CA ASN A 230 -18.39 -8.71 -5.36
C ASN A 230 -18.87 -9.71 -6.42
N ALA A 231 -17.97 -10.10 -7.32
CA ALA A 231 -18.28 -10.98 -8.44
C ALA A 231 -18.54 -12.44 -8.02
N ILE A 232 -18.05 -12.88 -6.86
CA ILE A 232 -18.15 -14.27 -6.40
C ILE A 232 -19.03 -14.47 -5.16
N VAL A 233 -19.26 -13.44 -4.34
CA VAL A 233 -20.06 -13.55 -3.11
C VAL A 233 -21.46 -12.98 -3.32
N PRO A 234 -22.53 -13.79 -3.12
CA PRO A 234 -23.89 -13.29 -3.13
C PRO A 234 -24.14 -12.23 -2.05
N ILE A 235 -24.88 -11.18 -2.38
CA ILE A 235 -25.35 -10.24 -1.36
C ILE A 235 -26.60 -10.81 -0.71
N HIS A 236 -26.59 -10.92 0.62
CA HIS A 236 -27.79 -11.21 1.39
C HIS A 236 -28.74 -10.00 1.32
N GLN A 237 -29.75 -10.09 0.45
CA GLN A 237 -30.89 -9.17 0.45
C GLN A 237 -31.75 -9.44 1.70
N ALA A 238 -31.63 -8.55 2.69
CA ALA A 238 -32.57 -8.25 3.78
C ALA A 238 -31.80 -7.95 5.07
N HIS A 239 -31.29 -6.72 5.21
CA HIS A 239 -31.09 -6.17 6.55
C HIS A 239 -31.78 -4.80 6.60
N PRO A 240 -32.68 -4.54 7.57
CA PRO A 240 -33.47 -3.32 7.65
C PRO A 240 -32.65 -2.04 7.99
N CYS A 241 -31.32 -2.19 8.17
CA CYS A 241 -30.40 -1.10 8.49
C CYS A 241 -29.39 -0.99 7.33
N PRO A 242 -29.41 0.10 6.53
CA PRO A 242 -28.54 0.29 5.37
C PRO A 242 -27.05 0.27 5.73
N GLU A 243 -26.65 0.76 6.90
CA GLU A 243 -25.24 0.71 7.33
C GLU A 243 -24.78 -0.73 7.67
N VAL A 244 -25.70 -1.65 7.95
CA VAL A 244 -25.41 -3.09 8.12
C VAL A 244 -25.55 -3.85 6.80
N SER A 245 -26.03 -3.19 5.73
CA SER A 245 -26.01 -3.73 4.36
C SER A 245 -24.63 -3.65 3.71
N ILE A 246 -23.64 -3.06 4.41
CA ILE A 246 -22.23 -3.07 4.04
C ILE A 246 -21.75 -4.52 3.88
N LYS A 247 -21.08 -4.77 2.75
CA LYS A 247 -20.46 -6.05 2.42
C LYS A 247 -19.36 -6.37 3.43
N ILE A 248 -19.59 -7.35 4.29
CA ILE A 248 -18.52 -7.88 5.13
C ILE A 248 -17.63 -8.75 4.25
N GLU A 249 -16.40 -8.30 4.08
CA GLU A 249 -15.38 -9.04 3.39
C GLU A 249 -14.83 -10.17 4.28
N PRO A 250 -14.20 -11.22 3.74
CA PRO A 250 -13.58 -12.22 4.58
C PRO A 250 -12.40 -11.60 5.35
N PHE A 251 -12.21 -12.03 6.60
CA PHE A 251 -10.99 -11.76 7.36
C PHE A 251 -9.83 -12.52 6.74
N PHE A 252 -8.70 -11.87 6.53
CA PHE A 252 -7.50 -12.56 6.05
C PHE A 252 -6.68 -13.09 7.21
N MET A 253 -6.48 -14.41 7.27
CA MET A 253 -5.76 -15.08 8.35
C MET A 253 -6.26 -14.59 9.73
N ASP A 254 -5.36 -14.19 10.61
CA ASP A 254 -5.68 -13.68 11.95
C ASP A 254 -5.78 -12.14 11.99
N GLN A 255 -5.99 -11.49 10.84
CA GLN A 255 -6.25 -10.05 10.83
C GLN A 255 -7.55 -9.72 11.56
N ARG A 256 -7.59 -8.52 12.13
CA ARG A 256 -8.68 -8.06 13.00
C ARG A 256 -9.71 -7.19 12.29
N ARG A 257 -9.48 -6.86 11.02
CA ARG A 257 -10.41 -6.11 10.18
C ARG A 257 -10.62 -6.86 8.86
N CYS A 258 -11.85 -6.81 8.38
CA CYS A 258 -12.29 -7.40 7.12
C CYS A 258 -12.25 -6.34 6.01
N GLU A 259 -11.07 -6.12 5.44
CA GLU A 259 -10.87 -5.25 4.28
C GLU A 259 -9.83 -5.96 3.40
N LEU A 260 -10.26 -6.45 2.24
CA LEU A 260 -9.48 -7.34 1.38
C LEU A 260 -8.33 -6.64 0.68
N GLY A 261 -8.50 -5.40 0.24
CA GLY A 261 -7.45 -4.66 -0.44
C GLY A 261 -6.25 -4.38 0.47
N ARG A 262 -6.50 -4.00 1.73
CA ARG A 262 -5.53 -3.83 2.81
C ARG A 262 -4.95 -5.17 3.25
N ALA A 263 -5.73 -6.24 3.24
CA ALA A 263 -5.22 -7.59 3.47
C ALA A 263 -4.22 -8.00 2.38
N TRP A 264 -4.54 -7.73 1.12
CA TRP A 264 -3.65 -7.94 -0.03
C TRP A 264 -2.39 -7.08 0.09
N GLU A 265 -2.51 -5.78 0.41
CA GLU A 265 -1.36 -4.91 0.67
C GLU A 265 -0.47 -5.47 1.79
N SER A 266 -1.07 -5.97 2.87
CA SER A 266 -0.33 -6.59 3.97
C SER A 266 0.42 -7.83 3.56
N PHE A 267 -0.19 -8.66 2.70
CA PHE A 267 0.40 -9.88 2.19
C PHE A 267 1.57 -9.58 1.23
N VAL A 268 1.39 -8.62 0.32
CA VAL A 268 2.39 -8.28 -0.69
C VAL A 268 3.52 -7.42 -0.12
N PHE A 269 3.21 -6.33 0.57
CA PHE A 269 4.18 -5.32 0.99
C PHE A 269 4.57 -5.41 2.48
N GLY A 270 3.85 -6.21 3.27
CA GLY A 270 4.04 -6.26 4.72
C GLY A 270 3.35 -5.13 5.49
N GLY A 271 2.46 -4.38 4.84
CA GLY A 271 1.66 -3.31 5.42
C GLY A 271 0.94 -2.48 4.37
N HIS A 272 0.22 -1.47 4.85
CA HIS A 272 -0.49 -0.50 4.04
C HIS A 272 0.42 0.67 3.67
N ILE A 273 0.42 1.08 2.39
CA ILE A 273 1.28 2.13 1.86
C ILE A 273 0.51 3.39 1.52
N ASP A 274 0.99 4.53 2.01
CA ASP A 274 0.45 5.88 1.75
C ASP A 274 1.54 6.96 1.69
N GLY A 275 1.17 8.12 1.11
CA GLY A 275 2.04 9.31 1.03
C GLY A 275 2.45 9.86 2.40
N ILE A 276 3.67 10.39 2.49
CA ILE A 276 4.14 11.10 3.68
C ILE A 276 3.55 12.51 3.69
N GLY A 277 2.27 12.66 4.07
CA GLY A 277 1.71 13.95 4.47
C GLY A 277 1.29 14.95 3.39
N ASP A 278 1.47 14.66 2.10
CA ASP A 278 0.99 15.51 1.00
C ASP A 278 0.02 14.78 0.05
N GLY A 279 -0.67 13.77 0.59
CA GLY A 279 -1.67 12.98 -0.14
C GLY A 279 -1.06 12.29 -1.35
N LEU A 280 -1.71 12.45 -2.51
CA LEU A 280 -1.37 11.75 -3.75
C LEU A 280 -0.16 12.34 -4.50
N ASN A 281 0.31 13.54 -4.12
CA ASN A 281 1.48 14.18 -4.74
C ASN A 281 2.80 13.50 -4.30
N MET A 282 2.84 12.93 -3.08
CA MET A 282 3.95 12.09 -2.59
C MET A 282 5.34 12.73 -2.75
N GLN A 283 5.43 14.06 -2.68
CA GLN A 283 6.68 14.80 -2.79
C GLN A 283 7.58 14.59 -1.59
N PHE A 284 7.01 14.27 -0.43
CA PHE A 284 7.76 13.97 0.79
C PHE A 284 8.11 12.49 0.95
N GLY A 285 7.75 11.65 -0.01
CA GLY A 285 7.94 10.20 0.05
C GLY A 285 6.63 9.44 0.30
N ILE A 286 6.77 8.13 0.50
CA ILE A 286 5.68 7.23 0.90
C ILE A 286 6.15 6.43 2.11
N SER A 287 5.19 5.93 2.90
CA SER A 287 5.44 5.11 4.08
C SER A 287 4.60 3.85 4.06
N VAL A 288 5.10 2.78 4.67
CA VAL A 288 4.39 1.53 4.93
C VAL A 288 4.07 1.39 6.41
N THR A 289 2.84 1.06 6.73
CA THR A 289 2.36 0.96 8.12
C THR A 289 1.61 -0.36 8.32
N LYS A 290 1.88 -1.07 9.42
CA LYS A 290 1.32 -2.43 9.65
C LYS A 290 -0.21 -2.47 9.81
N TRP A 291 -0.96 -2.92 8.81
CA TRP A 291 -2.40 -3.11 8.96
C TRP A 291 -2.77 -4.22 9.98
N PRO A 292 -3.87 -4.10 10.73
CA PRO A 292 -4.80 -2.96 10.78
C PRO A 292 -4.39 -1.90 11.81
N HIS A 293 -4.44 -0.63 11.39
CA HIS A 293 -4.38 0.54 12.28
C HIS A 293 -5.77 1.16 12.47
N PRO A 294 -6.03 1.85 13.58
CA PRO A 294 -7.27 2.59 13.75
C PRO A 294 -7.27 3.85 12.88
N PHE A 295 -7.99 3.81 11.76
CA PHE A 295 -8.23 4.97 10.89
C PHE A 295 -9.37 5.87 11.41
N SER A 296 -10.22 5.33 12.27
CA SER A 296 -11.35 6.03 12.87
C SER A 296 -11.68 5.44 14.24
N ARG A 297 -12.43 6.19 15.05
CA ARG A 297 -12.97 5.72 16.33
C ARG A 297 -13.79 4.43 16.15
N GLU A 298 -14.67 4.40 15.15
CA GLU A 298 -15.45 3.21 14.79
C GLU A 298 -14.56 2.02 14.42
N GLY A 299 -13.48 2.26 13.66
CA GLY A 299 -12.48 1.24 13.34
C GLY A 299 -11.76 0.69 14.57
N GLN A 300 -11.46 1.54 15.55
CA GLN A 300 -10.87 1.15 16.83
C GLN A 300 -11.87 0.39 17.72
N GLU A 301 -13.15 0.77 17.73
CA GLU A 301 -14.19 0.06 18.48
C GLU A 301 -14.45 -1.36 17.91
N ARG A 302 -14.44 -1.49 16.57
CA ARG A 302 -14.60 -2.80 15.89
C ARG A 302 -13.34 -3.68 15.95
N ALA A 303 -12.15 -3.07 16.00
CA ALA A 303 -10.88 -3.78 15.98
C ALA A 303 -9.81 -3.06 16.83
N PRO A 304 -9.92 -3.08 18.16
CA PRO A 304 -9.07 -2.29 19.03
C PRO A 304 -7.60 -2.69 18.87
N SER A 305 -6.72 -1.69 18.76
CA SER A 305 -5.27 -1.93 18.82
C SER A 305 -4.92 -2.66 20.12
N ARG A 306 -4.09 -3.71 20.01
CA ARG A 306 -3.48 -4.39 21.17
C ARG A 306 -2.17 -3.75 21.59
N TRP A 307 -1.66 -2.83 20.76
CA TRP A 307 -0.38 -2.18 20.93
C TRP A 307 -0.64 -0.72 21.31
N PRO A 308 0.16 -0.14 22.22
CA PRO A 308 0.03 1.26 22.59
C PRO A 308 0.47 2.21 21.47
N PHE A 309 1.02 1.67 20.37
CA PHE A 309 1.52 2.46 19.26
C PHE A 309 1.35 1.79 17.90
N THR A 310 1.48 2.63 16.88
CA THR A 310 1.54 2.33 15.46
C THR A 310 2.88 2.82 14.92
N THR A 311 3.57 1.98 14.15
CA THR A 311 4.81 2.38 13.45
C THR A 311 4.59 2.47 11.95
N SER A 312 4.96 3.60 11.36
CA SER A 312 5.08 3.82 9.91
C SER A 312 6.55 3.83 9.52
N TYR A 313 6.94 3.15 8.45
CA TYR A 313 8.31 3.14 7.92
C TYR A 313 8.37 3.81 6.56
N ALA A 314 9.35 4.68 6.31
CA ALA A 314 9.55 5.33 5.03
C ALA A 314 10.03 4.29 4.01
N VAL A 315 9.54 4.36 2.78
CA VAL A 315 9.93 3.44 1.71
C VAL A 315 11.10 4.03 0.92
N PRO A 316 12.27 3.35 0.84
CA PRO A 316 13.42 3.86 0.10
C PRO A 316 13.15 3.96 -1.40
N MET A 317 13.61 5.04 -2.05
CA MET A 317 13.47 5.20 -3.50
C MET A 317 14.14 4.09 -4.30
N PRO A 318 15.30 3.52 -3.93
CA PRO A 318 15.85 2.44 -4.74
C PRO A 318 14.99 1.16 -4.72
N TRP A 319 14.21 0.93 -3.65
CA TRP A 319 13.21 -0.16 -3.65
C TRP A 319 12.05 0.18 -4.58
N VAL A 320 11.55 1.43 -4.53
CA VAL A 320 10.51 1.93 -5.43
C VAL A 320 11.00 1.77 -6.88
N GLU A 321 12.13 2.37 -7.25
CA GLU A 321 12.72 2.31 -8.59
C GLU A 321 12.92 0.90 -9.13
N ALA A 322 13.32 -0.04 -8.28
CA ALA A 322 13.51 -1.44 -8.69
C ALA A 322 12.23 -2.08 -9.25
N LEU A 323 11.04 -1.64 -8.80
CA LEU A 323 9.75 -2.14 -9.29
C LEU A 323 9.53 -1.93 -10.80
N TRP A 324 10.25 -1.00 -11.44
CA TRP A 324 10.16 -0.75 -12.88
C TRP A 324 11.23 -1.45 -13.71
N THR A 325 11.99 -2.37 -13.11
CA THR A 325 13.06 -3.09 -13.79
C THR A 325 12.71 -4.55 -14.03
N ASP A 326 12.99 -5.07 -15.22
CA ASP A 326 12.72 -6.48 -15.53
C ASP A 326 13.61 -7.42 -14.69
N ARG A 327 14.81 -6.95 -14.34
CA ARG A 327 15.74 -7.67 -13.47
C ARG A 327 15.10 -8.00 -12.12
N PHE A 328 14.46 -7.02 -11.48
CA PHE A 328 13.84 -7.20 -10.17
C PHE A 328 12.75 -8.27 -10.21
N TRP A 329 11.85 -8.21 -11.20
CA TRP A 329 10.79 -9.21 -11.37
C TRP A 329 11.34 -10.59 -11.73
N SER A 330 12.38 -10.65 -12.57
CA SER A 330 13.03 -11.93 -12.93
C SER A 330 13.72 -12.59 -11.74
N GLN A 331 14.37 -11.81 -10.87
CA GLN A 331 14.95 -12.30 -9.61
C GLN A 331 13.85 -12.80 -8.67
N MET A 332 12.80 -12.00 -8.48
CA MET A 332 11.67 -12.36 -7.65
C MET A 332 11.00 -13.67 -8.10
N ASP A 333 10.85 -13.88 -9.41
CA ASP A 333 10.20 -15.09 -9.94
C ASP A 333 11.11 -16.34 -9.91
N SER A 334 12.44 -16.16 -9.93
CA SER A 334 13.42 -17.26 -9.97
C SER A 334 13.91 -17.69 -8.59
N ASP A 335 14.09 -16.74 -7.67
CA ASP A 335 14.55 -17.00 -6.31
C ASP A 335 13.35 -17.36 -5.42
N VAL A 336 13.46 -18.43 -4.65
CA VAL A 336 12.41 -18.89 -3.73
C VAL A 336 12.38 -18.04 -2.47
N ASP A 337 13.52 -17.52 -2.05
CA ASP A 337 13.76 -16.88 -0.75
C ASP A 337 13.83 -15.35 -0.84
N PHE A 338 13.82 -14.78 -2.06
CA PHE A 338 13.80 -13.34 -2.26
C PHE A 338 12.65 -12.70 -1.46
N ASP A 339 12.95 -11.71 -0.63
CA ASP A 339 11.94 -10.99 0.14
C ASP A 339 11.47 -9.74 -0.63
N PHE A 340 10.19 -9.74 -1.04
CA PHE A 340 9.59 -8.59 -1.72
C PHE A 340 9.20 -7.47 -0.74
N ARG A 341 9.16 -7.75 0.57
CA ARG A 341 8.68 -6.79 1.57
C ARG A 341 9.51 -5.51 1.55
N ILE A 342 8.83 -4.43 1.89
CA ILE A 342 9.48 -3.12 1.99
C ILE A 342 10.50 -3.16 3.15
N PRO A 343 11.76 -2.71 2.91
CA PRO A 343 12.76 -2.57 3.97
C PRO A 343 12.27 -1.60 5.05
N LYS A 344 12.18 -2.07 6.29
CA LYS A 344 11.68 -1.30 7.44
C LYS A 344 12.82 -0.63 8.21
N ILE A 345 13.53 0.29 7.55
CA ILE A 345 14.79 0.84 8.10
C ILE A 345 14.56 2.13 8.91
N LEU A 346 13.83 3.10 8.35
CA LEU A 346 13.54 4.40 8.96
C LEU A 346 12.05 4.51 9.25
N GLY A 347 11.65 4.72 10.49
CA GLY A 347 10.24 4.77 10.88
C GLY A 347 9.91 5.81 11.94
N VAL A 348 8.63 6.18 11.98
CA VAL A 348 8.04 7.06 12.99
C VAL A 348 6.99 6.27 13.75
N ARG A 349 6.98 6.42 15.07
CA ARG A 349 6.01 5.79 15.96
C ARG A 349 4.97 6.81 16.42
N LYS A 350 3.70 6.42 16.41
CA LYS A 350 2.57 7.22 16.90
C LYS A 350 1.82 6.42 17.96
N ALA A 351 1.57 7.00 19.13
CA ALA A 351 0.73 6.38 20.15
C ALA A 351 -0.71 6.19 19.63
N THR A 352 -1.33 5.05 19.94
CA THR A 352 -2.74 4.82 19.66
C THR A 352 -3.54 5.22 20.90
N ASN A 353 -4.46 6.18 20.77
CA ASN A 353 -5.26 6.72 21.89
C ASN A 353 -5.88 5.60 22.76
N VAL A 354 -5.21 5.30 23.88
CA VAL A 354 -5.79 4.70 25.07
C VAL A 354 -6.07 5.87 26.00
N VAL A 355 -7.30 5.96 26.54
CA VAL A 355 -7.65 6.97 27.52
C VAL A 355 -6.76 6.76 28.75
N TRP A 356 -5.84 7.68 28.94
CA TRP A 356 -5.11 7.91 30.17
C TRP A 356 -5.50 9.33 30.61
N THR A 357 -5.85 9.48 31.89
CA THR A 357 -6.44 10.70 32.47
C THR A 357 -5.46 11.88 32.45
N ASP A 358 -5.93 13.10 32.77
CA ASP A 358 -5.24 14.41 32.64
C ASP A 358 -3.86 14.57 33.35
N GLU A 359 -3.21 13.49 33.78
CA GLU A 359 -1.86 13.47 34.36
C GLU A 359 -0.79 12.79 33.48
N ASP A 360 -1.12 12.22 32.32
CA ASP A 360 -0.16 11.42 31.54
C ASP A 360 0.47 12.21 30.36
N GLU A 361 1.25 13.24 30.70
CA GLU A 361 2.35 13.75 29.87
C GLU A 361 3.54 12.79 29.97
N GLU A 362 3.64 11.74 29.14
CA GLU A 362 4.93 11.06 28.94
C GLU A 362 5.00 10.32 27.59
N TYR A 363 5.92 10.77 26.74
CA TYR A 363 6.20 10.20 25.42
C TYR A 363 7.31 9.14 25.53
N GLU A 364 6.98 7.86 25.32
CA GLU A 364 7.99 6.80 25.31
C GLU A 364 8.67 6.66 23.94
N CYS A 365 10.01 6.67 23.92
CA CYS A 365 10.79 6.42 22.72
C CYS A 365 11.68 5.20 22.85
N PHE A 366 12.00 4.65 21.68
CA PHE A 366 12.76 3.42 21.51
C PHE A 366 13.52 3.46 20.19
N SER A 367 14.83 3.65 20.30
CA SER A 367 15.84 3.41 19.27
C SER A 367 16.83 2.40 19.84
N SER A 368 17.01 1.25 19.16
CA SER A 368 18.10 0.32 19.47
C SER A 368 19.27 0.47 18.51
N THR A 369 19.68 1.69 18.13
CA THR A 369 21.03 1.96 17.59
C THR A 369 21.44 3.45 17.58
N ASP A 370 20.92 4.28 18.47
CA ASP A 370 21.65 5.51 18.79
C ASP A 370 22.68 5.16 19.87
N SER A 371 23.97 5.10 19.51
CA SER A 371 24.96 5.52 20.50
C SER A 371 24.66 7.00 20.76
N ASP A 372 24.78 7.46 22.00
CA ASP A 372 24.51 8.85 22.40
C ASP A 372 25.17 9.88 21.44
N ASP A 373 26.27 9.49 20.79
CA ASP A 373 26.99 10.25 19.77
C ASP A 373 26.14 10.65 18.54
N MET A 374 25.21 9.81 18.06
CA MET A 374 24.42 10.07 16.84
C MET A 374 23.27 11.07 17.06
N ALA A 375 22.78 11.18 18.29
CA ALA A 375 21.71 12.10 18.66
C ALA A 375 22.21 13.55 18.77
N GLU A 376 23.50 13.74 19.09
CA GLU A 376 24.14 15.06 19.20
C GLU A 376 24.67 15.61 17.87
N MET A 377 24.68 14.80 16.81
CA MET A 377 25.17 15.18 15.49
C MET A 377 24.28 16.22 14.80
N ALA A 378 24.91 17.11 14.03
CA ALA A 378 24.21 18.05 13.15
C ALA A 378 23.41 17.29 12.07
N ASN A 379 22.31 17.89 11.59
CA ASN A 379 21.42 17.26 10.59
C ASN A 379 22.19 16.77 9.32
N GLU A 380 23.22 17.49 8.89
CA GLU A 380 24.05 17.11 7.73
C GLU A 380 24.90 15.86 7.99
N GLU A 381 25.51 15.75 9.17
CA GLU A 381 26.33 14.58 9.53
C GLU A 381 25.46 13.34 9.77
N ARG A 382 24.25 13.52 10.33
CA ARG A 382 23.23 12.45 10.45
C ARG A 382 22.78 11.95 9.08
N ALA A 383 22.58 12.87 8.12
CA ALA A 383 22.24 12.56 6.74
C ALA A 383 23.32 11.70 6.05
N GLU A 384 24.60 12.05 6.18
CA GLU A 384 25.71 11.29 5.58
C GLU A 384 25.89 9.88 6.20
N ALA A 385 25.66 9.74 7.50
CA ALA A 385 25.70 8.44 8.17
C ALA A 385 24.53 7.54 7.74
N LEU A 386 23.34 8.12 7.59
CA LEU A 386 22.15 7.42 7.08
C LEU A 386 22.38 6.97 5.63
N GLU A 387 22.86 7.85 4.75
CA GLU A 387 23.15 7.54 3.34
C GLU A 387 24.08 6.32 3.19
N ARG A 388 25.20 6.30 3.93
CA ARG A 388 26.16 5.18 3.89
C ARG A 388 25.55 3.84 4.33
N ARG A 389 24.73 3.85 5.38
CA ARG A 389 24.06 2.64 5.90
C ARG A 389 22.98 2.14 4.94
N MET A 390 22.17 3.06 4.41
CA MET A 390 21.09 2.76 3.47
C MET A 390 21.61 2.13 2.18
N ARG A 391 22.70 2.68 1.64
CA ARG A 391 23.30 2.17 0.40
C ARG A 391 23.72 0.70 0.51
N LYS A 392 24.20 0.25 1.68
CA LYS A 392 24.60 -1.14 1.90
C LYS A 392 23.38 -2.07 2.05
N ARG A 393 22.41 -1.69 2.88
CA ARG A 393 21.26 -2.55 3.23
C ARG A 393 20.26 -2.70 2.08
N VAL A 394 20.01 -1.62 1.33
CA VAL A 394 19.16 -1.66 0.13
C VAL A 394 19.82 -2.48 -0.97
N ARG A 395 21.15 -2.38 -1.14
CA ARG A 395 21.87 -3.24 -2.10
C ARG A 395 21.83 -4.72 -1.70
N TYR A 396 21.93 -5.03 -0.41
CA TYR A 396 21.75 -6.40 0.08
C TYR A 396 20.33 -6.93 -0.22
N HIS A 397 19.28 -6.19 0.14
CA HIS A 397 17.88 -6.59 -0.16
C HIS A 397 17.59 -6.72 -1.66
N LEU A 398 18.27 -5.95 -2.51
CA LEU A 398 18.16 -6.04 -3.97
C LEU A 398 19.10 -7.11 -4.57
N GLY A 399 19.78 -7.93 -3.75
CA GLY A 399 20.68 -8.99 -4.21
C GLY A 399 21.90 -8.49 -4.98
N LEU A 400 22.42 -7.30 -4.63
CA LEU A 400 23.54 -6.63 -5.29
C LEU A 400 24.89 -6.79 -4.55
N GLU A 401 24.91 -7.27 -3.31
CA GLU A 401 26.12 -7.56 -2.49
C GLU A 401 25.90 -8.79 -1.57
N GLY A 402 26.97 -9.51 -1.22
CA GLY A 402 26.97 -10.79 -0.47
C GLY A 402 26.81 -10.66 1.07
N GLU A 403 26.67 -11.83 1.72
CA GLU A 403 26.22 -12.12 3.11
C GLU A 403 26.22 -10.94 4.11
N TYR A 404 25.05 -10.74 4.73
CA TYR A 404 24.84 -9.86 5.87
C TYR A 404 24.71 -10.74 7.12
N GLU A 405 25.61 -10.56 8.09
CA GLU A 405 25.46 -11.17 9.42
C GLU A 405 24.35 -10.39 10.16
N ASP A 406 23.14 -10.96 10.17
CA ASP A 406 22.06 -10.57 11.07
C ASP A 406 22.54 -10.86 12.51
N SER A 407 22.82 -9.83 13.31
CA SER A 407 22.93 -10.04 14.75
C SER A 407 21.51 -10.06 15.34
N GLU A 408 21.11 -11.24 15.76
CA GLU A 408 20.01 -11.61 16.65
C GLU A 408 19.41 -10.46 17.47
N ASP A 409 18.12 -10.15 17.28
CA ASP A 409 17.04 -10.36 18.27
C ASP A 409 15.75 -9.66 17.78
N SER A 410 14.81 -10.43 17.24
CA SER A 410 13.48 -9.94 16.79
C SER A 410 12.43 -10.01 17.89
N SER A 411 12.88 -10.01 19.14
CA SER A 411 12.04 -9.97 20.32
C SER A 411 12.68 -9.04 21.35
N VAL A 412 11.92 -8.68 22.38
CA VAL A 412 12.37 -7.95 23.58
C VAL A 412 12.09 -6.43 23.54
N ALA A 413 11.12 -6.07 24.38
CA ALA A 413 10.88 -4.75 24.94
C ALA A 413 12.13 -4.19 25.65
N ARG A 414 12.24 -2.86 25.85
CA ARG A 414 12.57 -2.21 27.16
C ARG A 414 13.14 -0.79 27.04
N HIS A 415 12.51 0.11 27.81
CA HIS A 415 12.86 1.44 28.38
C HIS A 415 13.55 2.61 27.62
N GLU A 416 12.82 3.74 27.62
CA GLU A 416 13.17 5.18 27.63
C GLU A 416 14.26 5.74 26.69
N ASP A 417 13.85 6.27 25.53
CA ASP A 417 14.45 7.50 24.95
C ASP A 417 13.37 8.60 24.77
N ARG A 418 13.73 9.79 24.25
CA ARG A 418 12.92 11.03 24.22
C ARG A 418 12.60 11.63 22.82
N HIS A 419 12.91 10.96 21.70
CA HIS A 419 12.75 11.54 20.35
C HIS A 419 11.76 10.86 19.36
N GLY A 420 11.26 9.65 19.61
CA GLY A 420 10.11 9.07 18.90
C GLY A 420 10.34 8.60 17.45
N VAL A 421 11.60 8.44 17.04
CA VAL A 421 12.02 7.95 15.71
C VAL A 421 12.65 6.56 15.86
N ILE A 422 12.24 5.60 15.03
CA ILE A 422 12.83 4.25 15.00
C ILE A 422 13.80 4.17 13.83
N ARG A 423 15.04 3.78 14.13
CA ARG A 423 16.05 3.41 13.14
C ARG A 423 16.49 1.99 13.48
N ASP A 424 16.09 1.01 12.68
CA ASP A 424 16.53 -0.39 12.91
C ASP A 424 18.02 -0.50 12.57
N GLY A 425 18.81 -0.96 13.53
CA GLY A 425 20.24 -1.20 13.38
C GLY A 425 20.64 -2.63 13.74
N GLY A 426 21.89 -2.93 13.40
CA GLY A 426 22.43 -4.23 13.05
C GLY A 426 22.90 -4.12 11.62
#